data_AF-A0A7W1Q6I9-F1
#
_entry.id   AF-A0A7W1Q6I9-F1
#
_cell.length_a   1.000
_cell.length_b   1.000
_cell.length_c   1.000
_cell.angle_alpha   90.00
_cell.angle_beta   90.00
_cell.angle_gamma   90.00
#
_symmetry.space_group_name_H-M   'P 1'
#
loop_
_entity.id
_entity.type
_entity.pdbx_description
1 polymer ?
#
loop_
_entity_poly.entity_id
_entity_poly.type
_entity_poly.pdbx_seq_one_letter_code
_entity_poly.pdbx_strand_id
1 'polypeptide(L)'
;MLSLAIMALGALGVVFAWAWVRAGKASVFTAMAIILGGAGLASLTTGRVALSPRVGVTTALVAGALAGVAFYLATIGFVLVVRRWSAFQRHVADVYDQRRGFSLGAALLLSGLVVAPFEEVFWRGLFQTRLAQTLGWPAGAALAWAAYVLANAASGGLPVIAGAIVGGAVWGGLALWTHGVLASIVCHSIWTALMIVRPPNDRSLPPAPRSGMSQAPASAS
;
A
#
# COMPACT_ATOMS: atom_id res chain seq x y z
N MET A 1 -1.51 -15.65 23.51
CA MET A 1 -1.53 -14.21 23.83
C MET A 1 -0.54 -13.41 22.99
N LEU A 2 0.67 -13.91 22.73
CA LEU A 2 1.70 -13.24 21.89
C LEU A 2 1.17 -12.66 20.56
N SER A 3 0.45 -13.45 19.74
CA SER A 3 -0.07 -12.98 18.45
C SER A 3 -1.02 -11.78 18.57
N LEU A 4 -1.89 -11.76 19.60
CA LEU A 4 -2.83 -10.66 19.80
C LEU A 4 -2.11 -9.39 20.25
N ALA A 5 -1.07 -9.54 21.09
CA ALA A 5 -0.23 -8.42 21.49
C ALA A 5 0.51 -7.82 20.29
N ILE A 6 1.11 -8.66 19.43
CA ILE A 6 1.79 -8.19 18.20
C ILE A 6 0.79 -7.50 17.27
N MET A 7 -0.40 -8.08 17.06
CA MET A 7 -1.45 -7.46 16.23
C MET A 7 -1.86 -6.08 16.75
N ALA A 8 -2.15 -5.96 18.05
CA ALA A 8 -2.57 -4.69 18.65
C ALA A 8 -1.44 -3.65 18.62
N LEU A 9 -0.23 -4.02 19.07
CA LEU A 9 0.92 -3.12 19.09
C LEU A 9 1.36 -2.71 17.69
N GLY A 10 1.35 -3.62 16.73
CA GLY A 10 1.68 -3.31 15.34
C GLY A 10 0.66 -2.36 14.70
N ALA A 11 -0.64 -2.60 14.88
CA ALA A 11 -1.69 -1.72 14.36
C ALA A 11 -1.64 -0.32 14.99
N LEU A 12 -1.46 -0.25 16.33
CA LEU A 12 -1.26 1.02 17.04
C LEU A 12 0.04 1.70 16.61
N GLY A 13 1.09 0.93 16.34
CA GLY A 13 2.35 1.41 15.81
C GLY A 13 2.19 2.09 14.45
N VAL A 14 1.37 1.54 13.56
CA VAL A 14 1.07 2.16 12.25
C VAL A 14 0.33 3.48 12.44
N VAL A 15 -0.67 3.52 13.32
CA VAL A 15 -1.37 4.77 13.67
C VAL A 15 -0.41 5.81 14.23
N PHE A 16 0.50 5.39 15.12
CA PHE A 16 1.53 6.25 15.69
C PHE A 16 2.53 6.74 14.61
N ALA A 17 2.96 5.87 13.70
CA ALA A 17 3.84 6.24 12.59
C ALA A 17 3.20 7.34 11.74
N TRP A 18 1.92 7.21 11.41
CA TRP A 18 1.18 8.25 10.68
C TRP A 18 1.05 9.55 11.47
N ALA A 19 0.77 9.48 12.77
CA ALA A 19 0.75 10.67 13.62
C ALA A 19 2.13 11.36 13.66
N TRP A 20 3.20 10.58 13.69
CA TRP A 20 4.57 11.07 13.73
C TRP A 20 4.99 11.76 12.41
N VAL A 21 4.61 11.16 11.27
CA VAL A 21 4.76 11.74 9.93
C VAL A 21 3.99 13.05 9.80
N ARG A 22 2.70 13.09 10.20
CA ARG A 22 1.88 14.31 10.11
C ARG A 22 2.42 15.44 10.96
N ALA A 23 3.05 15.13 12.08
CA ALA A 23 3.71 16.12 12.92
C ALA A 23 5.02 16.67 12.32
N GLY A 24 5.45 16.19 11.14
CA GLY A 24 6.67 16.62 10.47
C GLY A 24 7.96 16.16 11.15
N LYS A 25 7.87 15.23 12.11
CA LYS A 25 8.99 14.80 12.95
C LYS A 25 9.72 13.55 12.41
N ALA A 26 9.17 12.89 11.38
CA ALA A 26 9.78 11.76 10.70
C ALA A 26 9.30 11.67 9.24
N SER A 27 10.10 11.09 8.35
CA SER A 27 9.65 10.74 7.00
C SER A 27 8.81 9.46 7.02
N VAL A 28 7.90 9.29 6.04
CA VAL A 28 7.16 8.02 5.85
C VAL A 28 8.12 6.84 5.74
N PHE A 29 9.21 6.99 4.99
CA PHE A 29 10.20 5.95 4.78
C PHE A 29 10.76 5.41 6.11
N THR A 30 11.25 6.31 6.97
CA THR A 30 11.85 5.91 8.24
C THR A 30 10.80 5.39 9.22
N ALA A 31 9.69 6.11 9.38
CA ALA A 31 8.65 5.73 10.34
C ALA A 31 8.03 4.36 10.00
N MET A 32 7.69 4.15 8.73
CA MET A 32 7.10 2.89 8.27
C MET A 32 8.10 1.74 8.29
N ALA A 33 9.36 1.97 7.88
CA ALA A 33 10.37 0.92 7.92
C ALA A 33 10.62 0.38 9.34
N ILE A 34 10.70 1.26 10.34
CA ILE A 34 10.89 0.87 11.73
C ILE A 34 9.67 0.10 12.24
N ILE A 35 8.47 0.67 12.09
CA ILE A 35 7.25 0.10 12.66
C ILE A 35 6.84 -1.18 11.94
N LEU A 36 6.75 -1.16 10.61
CA LEU A 36 6.30 -2.34 9.85
C LEU A 36 7.40 -3.38 9.77
N GLY A 37 8.68 -2.99 9.67
CA GLY A 37 9.81 -3.92 9.78
C GLY A 37 9.81 -4.66 11.12
N GLY A 38 9.66 -3.92 12.22
CA GLY A 38 9.56 -4.50 13.57
C GLY A 38 8.34 -5.41 13.73
N ALA A 39 7.15 -4.96 13.31
CA ALA A 39 5.92 -5.74 13.39
C ALA A 39 5.96 -7.01 12.52
N GLY A 40 6.54 -6.91 11.33
CA GLY A 40 6.75 -8.04 10.43
C GLY A 40 7.74 -9.06 11.00
N LEU A 41 8.88 -8.62 11.52
CA LEU A 41 9.84 -9.49 12.22
C LEU A 41 9.21 -10.17 13.44
N ALA A 42 8.48 -9.42 14.28
CA ALA A 42 7.77 -9.98 15.42
C ALA A 42 6.73 -11.03 14.97
N SER A 43 6.05 -10.79 13.85
CA SER A 43 5.08 -11.74 13.28
C SER A 43 5.71 -13.08 12.91
N LEU A 44 6.93 -13.09 12.40
CA LEU A 44 7.66 -14.33 12.08
C LEU A 44 7.90 -15.20 13.32
N THR A 45 8.13 -14.59 14.49
CA THR A 45 8.35 -15.32 15.76
C THR A 45 7.14 -16.15 16.19
N THR A 46 5.96 -15.87 15.64
CA THR A 46 4.73 -16.61 15.98
C THR A 46 4.64 -17.98 15.32
N GLY A 47 5.46 -18.26 14.30
CA GLY A 47 5.40 -19.49 13.50
C GLY A 47 4.11 -19.65 12.66
N ARG A 48 3.29 -18.59 12.54
CA ARG A 48 2.00 -18.62 11.85
C ARG A 48 2.06 -18.15 10.39
N VAL A 49 3.18 -17.55 9.99
CA VAL A 49 3.34 -16.95 8.67
C VAL A 49 3.66 -18.04 7.66
N ALA A 50 2.69 -18.35 6.80
CA ALA A 50 2.86 -19.30 5.69
C ALA A 50 3.04 -18.54 4.37
N LEU A 51 3.96 -19.02 3.52
CA LEU A 51 4.23 -18.37 2.23
C LEU A 51 3.14 -18.66 1.20
N SER A 52 2.85 -19.93 0.91
CA SER A 52 1.86 -20.33 -0.09
C SER A 52 1.36 -21.77 0.14
N PRO A 53 0.53 -22.03 1.16
CA PRO A 53 0.12 -23.39 1.49
C PRO A 53 -0.92 -23.99 0.53
N ARG A 54 -1.70 -23.17 -0.19
CA ARG A 54 -2.78 -23.67 -1.07
C ARG A 54 -2.39 -23.82 -2.54
N VAL A 55 -1.35 -23.11 -2.99
CA VAL A 55 -0.90 -23.11 -4.40
C VAL A 55 0.62 -23.25 -4.46
N GLY A 56 1.14 -23.75 -5.59
CA GLY A 56 2.58 -23.86 -5.80
C GLY A 56 3.30 -22.50 -5.72
N VAL A 57 4.54 -22.51 -5.21
CA VAL A 57 5.37 -21.30 -5.05
C VAL A 57 5.51 -20.54 -6.37
N THR A 58 5.79 -21.23 -7.48
CA THR A 58 5.90 -20.61 -8.81
C THR A 58 4.61 -19.90 -9.21
N THR A 59 3.45 -20.53 -8.97
CA THR A 59 2.15 -19.93 -9.26
C THR A 59 1.92 -18.67 -8.43
N ALA A 60 2.25 -18.70 -7.14
CA ALA A 60 2.15 -17.53 -6.26
C ALA A 60 3.07 -16.39 -6.70
N LEU A 61 4.32 -16.69 -7.10
CA LEU A 61 5.27 -15.71 -7.61
C LEU A 61 4.77 -15.06 -8.90
N VAL A 62 4.37 -15.86 -9.88
CA VAL A 62 3.88 -15.36 -11.18
C VAL A 62 2.58 -14.57 -11.01
N ALA A 63 1.61 -15.10 -10.27
CA ALA A 63 0.36 -14.40 -10.01
C ALA A 63 0.58 -13.09 -9.25
N GLY A 64 1.44 -13.09 -8.24
CA GLY A 64 1.83 -11.88 -7.53
C GLY A 64 2.47 -10.85 -8.45
N ALA A 65 3.39 -11.26 -9.31
CA ALA A 65 4.06 -10.35 -10.24
C ALA A 65 3.11 -9.74 -11.27
N LEU A 66 2.28 -10.56 -11.90
CA LEU A 66 1.26 -10.10 -12.83
C LEU A 66 0.25 -9.17 -12.16
N ALA A 67 -0.20 -9.51 -10.95
CA ALA A 67 -1.09 -8.65 -10.18
C ALA A 67 -0.45 -7.31 -9.80
N GLY A 68 0.84 -7.30 -9.44
CA GLY A 68 1.58 -6.08 -9.13
C GLY A 68 1.67 -5.12 -10.32
N VAL A 69 2.01 -5.65 -11.51
CA VAL A 69 2.05 -4.87 -12.75
C VAL A 69 0.65 -4.38 -13.13
N ALA A 70 -0.36 -5.26 -13.12
CA ALA A 70 -1.73 -4.91 -13.45
C ALA A 70 -2.28 -3.83 -12.50
N PHE A 71 -1.99 -3.95 -11.20
CA PHE A 71 -2.41 -2.98 -10.21
C PHE A 71 -1.70 -1.63 -10.38
N TYR A 72 -0.44 -1.62 -10.80
CA TYR A 72 0.29 -0.39 -11.12
C TYR A 72 -0.36 0.33 -12.31
N LEU A 73 -0.67 -0.40 -13.40
CA LEU A 73 -1.36 0.16 -14.56
C LEU A 73 -2.75 0.71 -14.19
N ALA A 74 -3.50 -0.01 -13.35
CA ALA A 74 -4.78 0.46 -12.84
C ALA A 74 -4.62 1.73 -11.99
N THR A 75 -3.57 1.82 -11.18
CA THR A 75 -3.24 2.99 -10.37
C THR A 75 -2.94 4.20 -11.25
N ILE A 76 -2.18 4.02 -12.34
CA ILE A 76 -1.97 5.09 -13.34
C ILE A 76 -3.31 5.54 -13.90
N GLY A 77 -4.15 4.61 -14.38
CA GLY A 77 -5.47 4.93 -14.93
C GLY A 77 -6.32 5.73 -13.95
N PHE A 78 -6.36 5.31 -12.68
CA PHE A 78 -7.07 6.01 -11.61
C PHE A 78 -6.52 7.43 -11.42
N VAL A 79 -5.21 7.61 -11.28
CA VAL A 79 -4.59 8.93 -11.09
C VAL A 79 -4.86 9.84 -12.30
N LEU A 80 -4.83 9.31 -13.52
CA LEU A 80 -5.17 10.08 -14.74
C LEU A 80 -6.62 10.60 -14.75
N VAL A 81 -7.52 9.92 -14.06
CA VAL A 81 -8.91 10.35 -13.86
C VAL A 81 -9.00 11.39 -12.75
N VAL A 82 -8.42 11.12 -11.57
CA VAL A 82 -8.57 11.99 -10.39
C VAL A 82 -7.64 13.19 -10.36
N ARG A 83 -6.62 13.24 -11.24
CA ARG A 83 -5.66 14.37 -11.32
C ARG A 83 -6.30 15.73 -11.56
N ARG A 84 -7.55 15.76 -12.05
CA ARG A 84 -8.35 16.97 -12.24
C ARG A 84 -8.85 17.59 -10.93
N TRP A 85 -8.77 16.88 -9.81
CA TRP A 85 -9.22 17.34 -8.50
C TRP A 85 -8.05 17.95 -7.71
N SER A 86 -8.10 19.25 -7.47
CA SER A 86 -7.02 20.01 -6.82
C SER A 86 -6.69 19.54 -5.40
N ALA A 87 -7.69 19.08 -4.64
CA ALA A 87 -7.48 18.51 -3.30
C ALA A 87 -6.68 17.21 -3.33
N PHE A 88 -6.91 16.34 -4.32
CA PHE A 88 -6.15 15.11 -4.48
C PHE A 88 -4.70 15.41 -4.85
N GLN A 89 -4.48 16.40 -5.73
CA GLN A 89 -3.12 16.77 -6.16
C GLN A 89 -2.24 17.29 -5.02
N ARG A 90 -2.80 18.09 -4.10
CA ARG A 90 -2.04 18.56 -2.93
C ARG A 90 -1.55 17.38 -2.08
N HIS A 91 -2.45 16.46 -1.73
CA HIS A 91 -2.07 15.29 -0.94
C HIS A 91 -1.10 14.34 -1.67
N VAL A 92 -1.17 14.23 -3.00
CA VAL A 92 -0.20 13.45 -3.76
C VAL A 92 1.18 14.11 -3.73
N ALA A 93 1.25 15.44 -3.89
CA ALA A 93 2.49 16.18 -3.77
C ALA A 93 3.11 16.00 -2.38
N ASP A 94 2.31 16.09 -1.30
CA ASP A 94 2.79 15.90 0.07
C ASP A 94 3.41 14.51 0.31
N VAL A 95 2.85 13.45 -0.30
CA VAL A 95 3.41 12.09 -0.19
C VAL A 95 4.72 11.96 -0.96
N TYR A 96 4.82 12.53 -2.17
CA TYR A 96 6.05 12.45 -2.96
C TYR A 96 7.15 13.38 -2.45
N ASP A 97 6.80 14.52 -1.88
CA ASP A 97 7.74 15.46 -1.28
C ASP A 97 8.49 14.86 -0.08
N GLN A 98 7.91 13.85 0.58
CA GLN A 98 8.57 13.07 1.64
C GLN A 98 9.69 12.15 1.13
N ARG A 99 9.85 12.00 -0.19
CA ARG A 99 11.04 11.35 -0.78
C ARG A 99 12.27 12.25 -0.80
N ARG A 100 12.10 13.57 -0.62
CA ARG A 100 13.23 14.51 -0.64
C ARG A 100 14.23 14.10 0.44
N GLY A 101 15.45 13.76 0.01
CA GLY A 101 16.53 13.29 0.87
C GLY A 101 16.94 11.82 0.71
N PHE A 102 16.22 11.01 -0.07
CA PHE A 102 16.60 9.62 -0.37
C PHE A 102 17.02 9.45 -1.83
N SER A 103 18.08 8.67 -2.07
CA SER A 103 18.41 8.21 -3.42
C SER A 103 17.33 7.24 -3.93
N LEU A 104 17.19 7.14 -5.25
CA LEU A 104 16.26 6.19 -5.87
C LEU A 104 16.50 4.75 -5.37
N GLY A 105 17.77 4.35 -5.29
CA GLY A 105 18.16 3.02 -4.77
C GLY A 105 17.77 2.82 -3.31
N ALA A 106 17.98 3.82 -2.45
CA ALA A 106 17.59 3.74 -1.04
C ALA A 106 16.06 3.65 -0.88
N ALA A 107 15.30 4.42 -1.66
CA ALA A 107 13.83 4.35 -1.65
C ALA A 107 13.33 2.97 -2.12
N LEU A 108 13.92 2.41 -3.18
CA LEU A 108 13.57 1.08 -3.67
C LEU A 108 13.85 -0.02 -2.65
N LEU A 109 15.05 -0.01 -2.05
CA LEU A 109 15.43 -0.98 -1.04
C LEU A 109 14.51 -0.89 0.18
N LEU A 110 14.33 0.31 0.73
CA LEU A 110 13.58 0.49 1.95
C LEU A 110 12.08 0.23 1.76
N SER A 111 11.47 0.77 0.71
CA SER A 111 10.02 0.60 0.52
C SER A 111 9.66 -0.71 -0.16
N GLY A 112 10.39 -1.10 -1.21
CA GLY A 112 10.08 -2.27 -2.01
C GLY A 112 10.54 -3.59 -1.37
N LEU A 113 11.65 -3.58 -0.61
CA LEU A 113 12.22 -4.81 -0.05
C LEU A 113 12.11 -4.92 1.47
N VAL A 114 11.81 -3.83 2.18
CA VAL A 114 11.60 -3.86 3.64
C VAL A 114 10.14 -3.58 3.97
N VAL A 115 9.66 -2.36 3.71
CA VAL A 115 8.30 -1.95 4.14
C VAL A 115 7.23 -2.84 3.53
N ALA A 116 7.17 -2.97 2.20
CA ALA A 116 6.12 -3.74 1.55
C ALA A 116 6.11 -5.22 2.00
N PRO A 117 7.24 -5.97 1.97
CA PRO A 117 7.25 -7.35 2.43
C PRO A 117 6.84 -7.51 3.90
N PHE A 118 7.40 -6.69 4.81
CA PHE A 118 7.09 -6.83 6.23
C PHE A 118 5.68 -6.36 6.59
N GLU A 119 5.12 -5.39 5.85
CA GLU A 119 3.71 -5.02 5.96
C GLU A 119 2.80 -6.20 5.59
N GLU A 120 3.09 -6.91 4.50
CA GLU A 120 2.33 -8.09 4.10
C GLU A 120 2.50 -9.25 5.08
N VAL A 121 3.71 -9.47 5.61
CA VAL A 121 3.95 -10.47 6.67
C VAL A 121 3.11 -10.17 7.91
N PHE A 122 3.03 -8.91 8.33
CA PHE A 122 2.24 -8.51 9.49
C PHE A 122 0.73 -8.63 9.22
N TRP A 123 0.21 -7.96 8.19
CA TRP A 123 -1.23 -7.90 7.95
C TRP A 123 -1.80 -9.18 7.37
N ARG A 124 -1.15 -9.80 6.38
CA ARG A 124 -1.68 -10.99 5.70
C ARG A 124 -1.16 -12.25 6.38
N GLY A 125 0.14 -12.28 6.66
CA GLY A 125 0.78 -13.43 7.30
C GLY A 125 0.26 -13.69 8.71
N LEU A 126 0.21 -12.67 9.58
CA LEU A 126 -0.26 -12.80 10.95
C LEU A 126 -1.73 -12.42 11.12
N PHE A 127 -2.11 -11.17 10.83
CA PHE A 127 -3.42 -10.60 11.19
C PHE A 127 -4.58 -11.37 10.53
N GLN A 128 -4.55 -11.48 9.20
CA GLN A 128 -5.55 -12.19 8.40
C GLN A 128 -5.59 -13.68 8.74
N THR A 129 -4.44 -14.38 8.80
CA THR A 129 -4.38 -15.80 9.18
C THR A 129 -4.97 -16.04 10.57
N ARG A 130 -4.65 -15.18 11.54
CA ARG A 130 -5.12 -15.34 12.92
C ARG A 130 -6.63 -15.17 13.04
N LEU A 131 -7.21 -14.22 12.30
CA LEU A 131 -8.66 -14.02 12.24
C LEU A 131 -9.35 -15.12 11.43
N ALA A 132 -8.72 -15.60 10.36
CA ALA A 132 -9.24 -16.71 9.55
C ALA A 132 -9.36 -18.01 10.35
N GLN A 133 -8.46 -18.25 11.31
CA GLN A 133 -8.52 -19.40 12.21
C GLN A 133 -9.74 -19.37 13.15
N THR A 134 -10.32 -18.20 13.41
CA THR A 134 -11.48 -18.04 14.30
C THR A 134 -12.79 -17.84 13.54
N LEU A 135 -12.74 -17.15 12.40
CA LEU A 135 -13.93 -16.70 11.66
C LEU A 135 -14.09 -17.40 10.29
N GLY A 136 -13.12 -18.21 9.88
CA GLY A 136 -12.98 -18.68 8.51
C GLY A 136 -12.31 -17.66 7.60
N TRP A 137 -11.76 -18.13 6.48
CA TRP A 137 -10.92 -17.34 5.57
C TRP A 137 -11.59 -16.07 5.01
N PRO A 138 -12.83 -16.11 4.46
CA PRO A 138 -13.44 -14.90 3.90
C PRO A 138 -13.70 -13.82 4.95
N ALA A 139 -14.30 -14.16 6.10
CA ALA A 139 -14.57 -13.22 7.17
C ALA A 139 -13.27 -12.71 7.82
N GLY A 140 -12.28 -13.58 8.00
CA GLY A 140 -10.96 -13.20 8.52
C GLY A 140 -10.23 -12.21 7.60
N ALA A 141 -10.30 -12.42 6.28
CA ALA A 141 -9.74 -11.49 5.29
C ALA A 141 -10.47 -10.14 5.29
N ALA A 142 -11.80 -10.14 5.33
CA ALA A 142 -12.59 -8.90 5.36
C ALA A 142 -12.28 -8.06 6.62
N LEU A 143 -12.22 -8.70 7.79
CA LEU A 143 -11.93 -8.00 9.04
C LEU A 143 -10.47 -7.51 9.12
N ALA A 144 -9.51 -8.29 8.63
CA ALA A 144 -8.12 -7.85 8.52
C ALA A 144 -7.96 -6.66 7.57
N TRP A 145 -8.65 -6.68 6.42
CA TRP A 145 -8.70 -5.57 5.50
C TRP A 145 -9.30 -4.31 6.12
N ALA A 146 -10.43 -4.43 6.84
CA ALA A 146 -11.03 -3.30 7.54
C ALA A 146 -10.07 -2.70 8.59
N ALA A 147 -9.39 -3.55 9.38
CA ALA A 147 -8.39 -3.09 10.34
C ALA A 147 -7.19 -2.39 9.67
N TYR A 148 -6.71 -2.93 8.55
CA TYR A 148 -5.65 -2.33 7.74
C TYR A 148 -6.03 -0.94 7.21
N VAL A 149 -7.25 -0.80 6.68
CA VAL A 149 -7.78 0.48 6.20
C VAL A 149 -7.88 1.48 7.35
N LEU A 150 -8.43 1.07 8.49
CA LEU A 150 -8.57 1.94 9.67
C LEU A 150 -7.22 2.42 10.19
N ALA A 151 -6.22 1.54 10.29
CA ALA A 151 -4.88 1.91 10.72
C ALA A 151 -4.23 2.94 9.76
N ASN A 152 -4.42 2.76 8.45
CA ASN A 152 -3.88 3.67 7.44
C ASN A 152 -4.70 4.95 7.25
N ALA A 153 -5.96 4.98 7.68
CA ALA A 153 -6.76 6.20 7.71
C ALA A 153 -6.18 7.27 8.65
N ALA A 154 -5.37 6.86 9.63
CA ALA A 154 -4.59 7.78 10.46
C ALA A 154 -3.61 8.66 9.66
N SER A 155 -3.29 8.31 8.40
CA SER A 155 -2.51 9.18 7.51
C SER A 155 -3.15 10.54 7.24
N GLY A 156 -4.49 10.62 7.28
CA GLY A 156 -5.24 11.82 6.87
C GLY A 156 -5.15 12.15 5.37
N GLY A 157 -4.42 11.36 4.58
CA GLY A 157 -4.19 11.59 3.15
C GLY A 157 -5.12 10.75 2.28
N LEU A 158 -5.91 11.40 1.44
CA LEU A 158 -6.81 10.71 0.49
C LEU A 158 -6.10 9.65 -0.38
N PRO A 159 -4.88 9.89 -0.93
CA PRO A 159 -4.20 8.88 -1.74
C PRO A 159 -3.83 7.62 -0.93
N VAL A 160 -3.40 7.79 0.32
CA VAL A 160 -3.04 6.69 1.22
C VAL A 160 -4.28 5.89 1.61
N ILE A 161 -5.38 6.57 1.95
CA ILE A 161 -6.66 5.90 2.26
C ILE A 161 -7.18 5.12 1.05
N ALA A 162 -7.19 5.73 -0.14
CA ALA A 162 -7.62 5.06 -1.36
C ALA A 162 -6.74 3.84 -1.69
N GLY A 163 -5.41 3.99 -1.54
CA GLY A 163 -4.45 2.90 -1.67
C GLY A 163 -4.69 1.78 -0.67
N ALA A 164 -4.98 2.13 0.60
CA ALA A 164 -5.27 1.14 1.63
C ALA A 164 -6.57 0.37 1.36
N ILE A 165 -7.61 1.03 0.85
CA ILE A 165 -8.87 0.40 0.47
C ILE A 165 -8.65 -0.55 -0.72
N VAL A 166 -8.15 -0.04 -1.84
CA VAL A 166 -8.06 -0.81 -3.09
C VAL A 166 -6.89 -1.78 -3.07
N GLY A 167 -5.69 -1.29 -2.79
CA GLY A 167 -4.49 -2.13 -2.69
C GLY A 167 -4.63 -3.14 -1.55
N GLY A 168 -5.18 -2.70 -0.41
CA GLY A 168 -5.42 -3.61 0.70
C GLY A 168 -6.36 -4.75 0.36
N ALA A 169 -7.38 -4.51 -0.46
CA ALA A 169 -8.29 -5.53 -0.96
C ALA A 169 -7.60 -6.47 -1.96
N VAL A 170 -6.77 -5.94 -2.89
CA VAL A 170 -5.99 -6.75 -3.82
C VAL A 170 -5.04 -7.70 -3.08
N TRP A 171 -4.22 -7.18 -2.16
CA TRP A 171 -3.26 -7.98 -1.41
C TRP A 171 -3.93 -8.94 -0.42
N GLY A 172 -5.02 -8.53 0.23
CA GLY A 172 -5.83 -9.40 1.08
C GLY A 172 -6.51 -10.52 0.30
N GLY A 173 -6.99 -10.22 -0.91
CA GLY A 173 -7.58 -11.19 -1.84
C GLY A 173 -6.57 -12.23 -2.35
N LEU A 174 -5.35 -11.79 -2.69
CA LEU A 174 -4.25 -12.71 -3.03
C LEU A 174 -3.94 -13.67 -1.87
N ALA A 175 -3.85 -13.15 -0.64
CA ALA A 175 -3.63 -13.98 0.55
C ALA A 175 -4.82 -14.89 0.88
N LEU A 176 -6.05 -14.45 0.60
CA LEU A 176 -7.26 -15.26 0.72
C LEU A 176 -7.27 -16.41 -0.30
N TRP A 177 -6.74 -16.19 -1.50
CA TRP A 177 -6.66 -17.23 -2.54
C TRP A 177 -5.55 -18.25 -2.26
N THR A 178 -4.35 -17.80 -1.87
CA THR A 178 -3.19 -18.69 -1.63
C THR A 178 -3.14 -19.27 -0.23
N HIS A 179 -3.94 -18.74 0.71
CA HIS A 179 -3.84 -18.96 2.15
C HIS A 179 -2.45 -18.60 2.72
N GLY A 180 -1.71 -17.73 2.02
CA GLY A 180 -0.34 -17.37 2.34
C GLY A 180 0.06 -16.02 1.78
N VAL A 181 1.17 -15.49 2.27
CA VAL A 181 1.54 -14.08 2.05
C VAL A 181 2.42 -13.86 0.80
N LEU A 182 2.96 -14.90 0.17
CA LEU A 182 3.97 -14.77 -0.90
C LEU A 182 3.45 -13.98 -2.11
N ALA A 183 2.26 -14.30 -2.63
CA ALA A 183 1.70 -13.60 -3.78
C ALA A 183 1.44 -12.11 -3.46
N SER A 184 1.01 -11.81 -2.24
CA SER A 184 0.80 -10.45 -1.74
C SER A 184 2.10 -9.68 -1.63
N ILE A 185 3.17 -10.28 -1.05
CA ILE A 185 4.51 -9.69 -0.98
C ILE A 185 4.98 -9.30 -2.37
N VAL A 186 4.93 -10.23 -3.33
CA VAL A 186 5.45 -9.99 -4.68
C VAL A 186 4.65 -8.89 -5.37
N CYS A 187 3.31 -8.96 -5.30
CA CYS A 187 2.42 -7.96 -5.87
C CYS A 187 2.70 -6.56 -5.31
N HIS A 188 2.73 -6.44 -3.98
CA HIS A 188 2.95 -5.17 -3.30
C HIS A 188 4.35 -4.62 -3.60
N SER A 189 5.39 -5.45 -3.51
CA SER A 189 6.78 -5.03 -3.75
C SER A 189 6.98 -4.51 -5.18
N ILE A 190 6.43 -5.21 -6.18
CA ILE A 190 6.49 -4.78 -7.60
C ILE A 190 5.70 -3.50 -7.81
N TRP A 191 4.47 -3.41 -7.30
CA TRP A 191 3.67 -2.19 -7.38
C TRP A 191 4.41 -1.00 -6.77
N THR A 192 4.97 -1.17 -5.58
CA THR A 192 5.74 -0.14 -4.86
C THR A 192 6.98 0.27 -5.65
N ALA A 193 7.75 -0.68 -6.18
CA ALA A 193 8.92 -0.40 -7.00
C ALA A 193 8.56 0.40 -8.26
N LEU A 194 7.48 0.03 -8.96
CA LEU A 194 7.02 0.75 -10.16
C LEU A 194 6.52 2.16 -9.84
N MET A 195 5.77 2.32 -8.75
CA MET A 195 5.38 3.64 -8.22
C MET A 195 6.59 4.48 -7.78
N ILE A 196 7.71 3.83 -7.44
CA ILE A 196 8.95 4.52 -7.11
C ILE A 196 9.70 5.00 -8.34
N VAL A 197 9.93 4.10 -9.30
CA VAL A 197 10.66 4.37 -10.52
C VAL A 197 9.89 5.33 -11.43
N ARG A 198 8.58 5.16 -11.54
CA ARG A 198 7.73 5.93 -12.45
C ARG A 198 6.43 6.35 -11.78
N PRO A 199 6.46 7.42 -10.97
CA PRO A 199 5.29 7.99 -10.33
C PRO A 199 4.20 8.40 -11.36
N PRO A 200 2.91 8.20 -11.08
CA PRO A 200 1.82 8.62 -11.97
C PRO A 200 1.65 10.13 -12.17
N ASN A 201 2.47 10.95 -11.49
CA ASN A 201 2.47 12.41 -11.57
C ASN A 201 3.75 12.96 -12.22
N ASP A 202 4.55 12.12 -12.89
CA ASP A 202 5.68 12.60 -13.69
C ASP A 202 5.20 13.67 -14.69
N ARG A 203 5.90 14.81 -14.74
CA ARG A 203 5.65 15.92 -15.67
C ARG A 203 5.75 15.48 -17.13
N SER A 204 6.29 14.30 -17.40
CA SER A 204 6.32 13.67 -18.72
C SER A 204 4.96 13.12 -19.21
N LEU A 205 3.93 13.03 -18.36
CA LEU A 205 2.62 12.56 -18.78
C LEU A 205 1.87 13.67 -19.54
N PRO A 206 1.19 13.35 -20.65
CA PRO A 206 0.45 14.35 -21.43
C PRO A 206 -0.53 15.12 -20.53
N PRO A 207 -0.61 16.46 -20.67
CA PRO A 207 -1.61 17.24 -19.97
C PRO A 207 -3.00 16.70 -20.29
N ALA A 208 -3.91 16.74 -19.32
CA ALA A 208 -5.29 16.33 -19.57
C ALA A 208 -5.88 17.16 -20.72
N PRO A 209 -6.69 16.55 -21.62
CA PRO A 209 -7.40 17.32 -22.63
C PRO A 209 -8.25 18.38 -21.93
N ARG A 210 -8.11 19.63 -22.34
CA ARG A 210 -8.86 20.75 -21.78
C ARG A 210 -10.33 20.57 -22.16
N SER A 211 -11.16 20.11 -21.22
CA SER A 211 -12.61 20.18 -21.38
C SER A 211 -13.05 21.63 -21.18
N GLY A 212 -13.43 22.29 -22.29
CA GLY A 212 -14.04 23.62 -22.26
C GLY A 212 -13.08 24.77 -22.55
N MET A 213 -12.56 24.85 -23.78
CA MET A 213 -12.50 26.17 -24.41
C MET A 213 -13.94 26.51 -24.81
N SER A 214 -14.66 27.17 -23.90
CA SER A 214 -15.74 28.04 -24.35
C SER A 214 -15.07 29.07 -25.26
N GLN A 215 -15.33 28.96 -26.56
CA GLN A 215 -15.00 30.03 -27.50
C GLN A 215 -15.73 31.27 -26.98
N ALA A 216 -14.97 32.26 -26.50
CA ALA A 216 -15.54 33.58 -26.28
C ALA A 216 -16.10 34.07 -27.62
N PRO A 217 -17.35 34.54 -27.69
CA PRO A 217 -17.86 35.10 -28.93
C PRO A 217 -17.04 36.35 -29.25
N ALA A 218 -16.49 36.39 -30.47
CA ALA A 218 -16.03 37.63 -31.06
C ALA A 218 -17.26 38.52 -31.26
N SER A 219 -17.52 39.44 -30.33
CA SER A 219 -18.48 40.51 -30.53
C SER A 219 -17.73 41.76 -30.97
N ALA A 220 -17.97 42.09 -32.23
CA ALA A 220 -17.68 43.36 -32.88
C ALA A 220 -18.17 44.57 -32.07
N SER A 221 -17.32 45.59 -31.93
CA SER A 221 -17.58 47.00 -32.27
C SER A 221 -16.38 47.86 -31.88
#